data_AF-A0A7Y5GZP0-F1
#
_entry.id   AF-A0A7Y5GZP0-F1
#
_cell.length_a   1.000
_cell.length_b   1.000
_cell.length_c   1.000
_cell.angle_alpha   90.00
_cell.angle_beta   90.00
_cell.angle_gamma   90.00
#
_symmetry.space_group_name_H-M   'P 1'
#
loop_
_entity.id
_entity.type
_entity.pdbx_description
1 polymer ?
#
loop_
_entity_poly.entity_id
_entity_poly.type
_entity_poly.pdbx_seq_one_letter_code
_entity_poly.pdbx_strand_id
1 'polypeptide(L)' 'MELSGAQIQETKELNENVYVDLDINGKVVGLTIEHAQRQTNNHKFSYEVAA' A
#
# COMPACT_ATOMS: atom_id res chain seq x y z
N MET A 1 -6.01 3.09 -4.11
CA MET A 1 -5.70 2.46 -5.41
C MET A 1 -5.52 0.99 -5.13
N GLU A 2 -6.36 0.14 -5.69
CA GLU A 2 -6.28 -1.31 -5.44
C GLU A 2 -5.22 -1.93 -6.35
N LEU A 3 -4.30 -2.70 -5.78
CA LEU A 3 -3.13 -3.25 -6.50
C LEU A 3 -3.38 -4.68 -6.97
N SER A 4 -4.37 -5.40 -6.42
CA SER A 4 -4.75 -6.76 -6.80
C SER A 4 -6.19 -7.07 -6.39
N GLY A 5 -6.94 -7.85 -7.19
CA GLY A 5 -8.31 -8.28 -6.84
C GLY A 5 -8.40 -9.36 -5.76
N ALA A 6 -7.34 -9.50 -4.94
CA ALA A 6 -7.30 -10.40 -3.81
C ALA A 6 -7.98 -9.74 -2.59
N GLN A 7 -8.62 -10.55 -1.76
CA GLN A 7 -9.40 -10.05 -0.62
C GLN A 7 -8.45 -9.44 0.41
N ILE A 8 -8.75 -8.20 0.84
CA ILE A 8 -8.01 -7.56 1.93
C ILE A 8 -8.33 -8.31 3.22
N GLN A 9 -7.30 -8.91 3.81
CA GLN A 9 -7.42 -9.64 5.07
C GLN A 9 -7.05 -8.76 6.26
N GLU A 10 -6.10 -7.84 6.07
CA GLU A 10 -5.59 -6.97 7.13
C GLU A 10 -5.11 -5.64 6.54
N THR A 11 -5.45 -4.53 7.18
CA THR A 11 -4.89 -3.21 6.88
C THR A 11 -3.95 -2.80 8.02
N LYS A 12 -2.71 -2.44 7.70
CA LYS A 12 -1.72 -1.95 8.67
C LYS A 12 -1.39 -0.49 8.43
N GLU A 13 -1.32 0.27 9.51
CA GLU A 13 -0.74 1.60 9.51
C GLU A 13 0.79 1.47 9.50
N LEU A 14 1.44 2.05 8.49
CA LEU A 14 2.90 2.17 8.41
C LEU A 14 3.39 3.48 9.04
N ASN A 15 2.62 4.55 8.89
CA ASN A 15 2.80 5.83 9.58
C ASN A 15 1.47 6.62 9.56
N GLU A 16 1.47 7.80 10.19
CA GLU A 16 0.31 8.70 10.35
C GLU A 16 -0.48 8.97 9.06
N ASN A 17 0.11 8.77 7.88
CA ASN A 17 -0.54 9.06 6.60
C ASN A 17 -0.39 7.94 5.56
N VAL A 18 0.09 6.75 5.95
CA VAL A 18 0.33 5.64 5.02
C VAL A 18 -0.19 4.33 5.60
N TYR A 19 -1.06 3.69 4.84
CA TYR A 19 -1.69 2.41 5.16
C TYR A 19 -1.40 1.39 4.07
N VAL A 20 -1.16 0.14 4.47
CA VAL A 20 -0.92 -0.99 3.57
C VAL A 20 -1.96 -2.08 3.80
N ASP A 21 -2.52 -2.60 2.73
CA ASP A 21 -3.49 -3.70 2.75
C ASP A 21 -2.80 -5.00 2.37
N LEU A 22 -3.01 -6.04 3.18
CA LEU A 22 -2.41 -7.36 3.04
C LEU A 22 -3.49 -8.43 2.79
N ASP A 23 -3.18 -9.38 1.91
CA ASP A 23 -3.94 -10.62 1.72
C ASP A 23 -3.65 -11.63 2.84
N ILE A 24 -4.40 -12.74 2.89
CA ILE A 24 -4.22 -13.84 3.85
C ILE A 24 -2.82 -14.44 3.88
N ASN A 25 -2.05 -14.30 2.80
CA ASN A 25 -0.65 -14.74 2.74
C ASN A 25 0.35 -13.67 3.22
N GLY A 26 -0.12 -12.51 3.69
CA GLY A 26 0.72 -11.37 4.07
C GLY A 26 1.28 -10.58 2.88
N LYS A 27 0.76 -10.80 1.66
CA LYS A 27 1.17 -10.09 0.45
C LYS A 27 0.44 -8.75 0.34
N VAL A 28 1.15 -7.69 -0.03
CA VAL A 28 0.55 -6.37 -0.26
C VAL A 28 -0.39 -6.39 -1.46
N VAL A 29 -1.63 -5.98 -1.26
CA VAL A 29 -2.68 -5.90 -2.29
C VAL A 29 -3.28 -4.51 -2.43
N GLY A 30 -2.94 -3.59 -1.52
CA GLY A 30 -3.39 -2.20 -1.54
C GLY A 30 -2.45 -1.28 -0.78
N LEU A 31 -2.43 -0.01 -1.17
CA LEU A 31 -1.70 1.06 -0.48
C LEU A 31 -2.56 2.32 -0.52
N THR A 32 -2.72 2.95 0.65
CA THR A 32 -3.40 4.24 0.80
C THR A 32 -2.43 5.26 1.39
N ILE A 33 -2.29 6.40 0.71
CA ILE A 33 -1.46 7.52 1.16
C ILE A 33 -2.37 8.75 1.26
N GLU A 34 -2.59 9.20 2.48
CA GLU A 34 -3.34 10.41 2.75
C GLU A 34 -2.41 11.63 2.60
N HIS A 35 -2.96 12.78 2.17
CA HIS A 35 -2.17 14.00 1.94
C HIS A 35 -1.02 13.91 0.90
N ALA A 36 -1.11 12.99 -0.08
CA ALA A 36 -0.14 12.82 -1.16
C ALA A 36 0.21 14.12 -1.94
N GLN A 37 -0.70 15.10 -1.92
CA GLN A 37 -0.54 16.38 -2.62
C GLN A 37 0.49 17.35 -1.96
N ARG A 38 0.95 17.10 -0.72
CA ARG A 38 1.93 17.96 -0.04
C ARG A 38 3.39 17.51 -0.14
N GLN A 39 3.66 16.30 -0.64
CA GLN A 39 5.01 15.70 -0.67
C GLN A 39 5.41 15.28 -2.11
N THR A 40 5.01 16.08 -3.11
CA THR A 40 5.29 15.81 -4.52
C THR A 40 6.71 16.27 -4.91
N ASN A 41 7.72 15.43 -4.66
CA ASN A 41 8.97 15.51 -5.44
C ASN A 41 9.84 14.23 -5.39
N ASN A 42 9.66 13.31 -4.43
CA ASN A 42 10.62 12.21 -4.22
C ASN A 42 10.04 10.86 -3.77
N HIS A 43 8.76 10.59 -4.03
CA HIS A 43 8.17 9.30 -3.68
C HIS A 43 8.19 8.33 -4.88
N LYS A 44 9.35 7.72 -5.13
CA LYS A 44 9.44 6.52 -5.97
C LYS A 44 9.08 5.30 -5.11
N PHE A 45 7.86 4.81 -5.23
CA PHE A 45 7.47 3.52 -4.66
C PHE A 45 7.59 2.46 -5.75
N SER A 46 8.40 1.42 -5.50
CA SER A 46 8.48 0.23 -6.37
C SER A 46 7.89 -0.94 -5.60
N TYR A 47 6.84 -1.54 -6.15
CA TYR A 47 6.26 -2.78 -5.67
C TYR A 47 6.67 -3.89 -6.63
N GLU A 48 7.54 -4.79 -6.18
CA GLU A 48 7.89 -5.99 -6.92
C GLU A 48 7.16 -7.18 -6.30
N VAL A 49 6.35 -7.85 -7.11
CA VAL A 49 5.84 -9.18 -6.76
C VAL A 49 6.97 -10.16 -7.03
N ALA A 50 7.60 -10.66 -5.98
CA ALA A 50 8.48 -11.83 -6.11
C ALA A 50 7.60 -13.01 -6.55
N ALA A 51 7.90 -13.55 -7.74
CA ALA A 51 7.29 -14.74 -8.32
C ALA A 51 7.97 -16.02 -7.83
#